data_AF-A0A1Y5F3H6-F1
#
_entry.id   AF-A0A1Y5F3H6-F1
#
_cell.length_a   1.000
_cell.length_b   1.000
_cell.length_c   1.000
_cell.angle_alpha   90.00
_cell.angle_beta   90.00
_cell.angle_gamma   90.00
#
_symmetry.space_group_name_H-M   'P 1'
#
loop_
_entity.id
_entity.type
_entity.pdbx_description
1 polymer ?
#
loop_
_entity_poly.entity_id
_entity_poly.type
_entity_poly.pdbx_seq_one_letter_code
_entity_poly.pdbx_strand_id
1 'polypeptide(L)'
;MTKLIFTLLFFTLGLSTMGMESIGRVIKVHGVVNRVVAGERSPLSKGDHLAVGDKIISEKASVIKFMMKDDTIFQMGPHSEFVLKKFDFKTKSERTAIYNLVRGKLRSLFTVKSKTRSLKIITPTASMAIRGTEILSDVFKHQGIVTTNIALLSGKLEIQSRGSKKRIMINPGFVYQSSLNKIKSHSAHKISIERMNKRVFHMAKNSQKKDELFLHDMRKKVDKKLVEDIKFEILESRIKPLRIPANGRRNEDIPKPDRNSKERNIREIRRMKRQQEIIRNDIEQKRSKKIEFIKQRNIQPPPKTIIKPTTAPISGTVPNQ
;
A
#
# COMPACT_ATOMS: atom_id res chain seq x y z
N MET A 1 22.35 -66.41 27.80
CA MET A 1 22.04 -66.15 26.37
C MET A 1 20.53 -66.34 26.25
N THR A 2 19.68 -65.37 25.91
CA THR A 2 19.64 -64.58 24.68
C THR A 2 18.80 -63.31 24.90
N LYS A 3 19.15 -62.27 24.13
CA LYS A 3 18.65 -60.89 24.20
C LYS A 3 17.24 -60.77 23.61
N LEU A 4 16.32 -60.10 24.30
CA LEU A 4 15.06 -59.64 23.72
C LEU A 4 15.23 -58.16 23.34
N ILE A 5 15.55 -57.91 22.07
CA ILE A 5 15.74 -56.56 21.52
C ILE A 5 14.36 -55.95 21.24
N PHE A 6 14.11 -54.84 21.92
CA PHE A 6 12.96 -53.96 21.80
C PHE A 6 13.07 -53.19 20.48
N THR A 7 12.39 -53.64 19.42
CA THR A 7 12.37 -52.90 18.14
C THR A 7 11.33 -51.78 18.23
N LEU A 8 11.78 -50.63 18.73
CA LEU A 8 11.04 -49.37 18.70
C LEU A 8 10.98 -48.86 17.25
N LEU A 9 9.84 -49.05 16.60
CA LEU A 9 9.53 -48.51 15.28
C LEU A 9 9.40 -46.98 15.38
N PHE A 10 10.52 -46.27 15.19
CA PHE A 10 10.54 -44.81 15.04
C PHE A 10 9.83 -44.44 13.73
N PHE A 11 8.51 -44.24 13.80
CA PHE A 11 7.73 -43.65 12.72
C PHE A 11 8.10 -42.16 12.63
N THR A 12 9.14 -41.86 11.86
CA THR A 12 9.55 -40.49 11.56
C THR A 12 8.46 -39.83 10.71
N LEU A 13 7.55 -39.11 11.35
CA LEU A 13 6.70 -38.12 10.68
C LEU A 13 7.63 -37.13 9.96
N GLY A 14 7.71 -37.26 8.64
CA GLY A 14 8.32 -36.25 7.79
C GLY A 14 7.50 -34.98 7.91
N LEU A 15 7.93 -34.05 8.76
CA LEU A 15 7.48 -32.67 8.67
C LEU A 15 7.99 -32.11 7.34
N SER A 16 7.15 -32.18 6.32
CA SER A 16 7.35 -31.41 5.10
C SER A 16 7.35 -29.93 5.50
N THR A 17 8.52 -29.34 5.64
CA THR A 17 8.66 -27.90 5.77
C THR A 17 8.11 -27.31 4.47
N MET A 18 6.87 -26.81 4.50
CA MET A 18 6.35 -26.00 3.41
C MET A 18 7.11 -24.67 3.44
N GLY A 19 8.31 -24.68 2.87
CA GLY A 19 9.10 -23.49 2.65
C GLY A 19 8.30 -22.57 1.72
N MET A 20 8.03 -21.36 2.17
CA MET A 20 7.35 -20.37 1.34
C MET A 20 8.20 -20.10 0.10
N GLU A 21 7.62 -20.26 -1.10
CA GLU A 21 8.37 -20.09 -2.36
C GLU A 21 8.96 -18.68 -2.44
N SER A 22 10.27 -18.61 -2.68
CA SER A 22 10.96 -17.34 -2.90
C SER A 22 10.48 -16.68 -4.20
N ILE A 23 9.90 -15.49 -4.09
CA ILE A 23 9.45 -14.67 -5.22
C ILE A 23 10.43 -13.55 -5.58
N GLY A 24 11.47 -13.37 -4.79
CA GLY A 24 12.48 -12.33 -5.00
C GLY A 24 13.63 -12.44 -4.01
N ARG A 25 14.59 -11.54 -4.15
CA ARG A 25 15.78 -11.48 -3.30
C ARG A 25 16.21 -10.04 -3.04
N VAL A 26 16.81 -9.82 -1.88
CA VAL A 26 17.41 -8.55 -1.49
C VAL A 26 18.77 -8.38 -2.16
N ILE A 27 18.94 -7.30 -2.91
CA ILE A 27 20.17 -6.99 -3.65
C ILE A 27 21.10 -6.09 -2.84
N LYS A 28 20.54 -5.13 -2.10
CA LYS A 28 21.30 -4.17 -1.29
C LYS A 28 20.45 -3.68 -0.12
N VAL A 29 21.06 -3.54 1.04
CA VAL A 29 20.48 -2.89 2.21
C VAL A 29 21.46 -1.82 2.70
N HIS A 30 20.93 -0.68 3.09
CA HIS A 30 21.64 0.34 3.84
C HIS A 30 20.72 0.84 4.96
N GLY A 31 21.25 0.95 6.18
CA GLY A 31 20.45 1.28 7.36
C GLY A 31 19.66 0.07 7.88
N VAL A 32 18.57 0.34 8.60
CA VAL A 32 17.75 -0.67 9.28
C VAL A 32 16.50 -0.95 8.46
N VAL A 33 16.41 -2.18 7.95
CA VAL A 33 15.26 -2.67 7.19
C VAL A 33 14.84 -4.01 7.75
N ASN A 34 13.54 -4.17 7.98
CA ASN A 34 12.97 -5.38 8.56
C ASN A 34 11.86 -5.91 7.68
N ARG A 35 11.70 -7.23 7.65
CA ARG A 35 10.45 -7.87 7.22
C ARG A 35 9.55 -8.11 8.42
N VAL A 36 8.25 -8.11 8.18
CA VAL A 36 7.23 -8.54 9.12
C VAL A 36 6.40 -9.64 8.47
N VAL A 37 6.37 -10.81 9.10
CA VAL A 37 5.62 -12.00 8.66
C VAL A 37 4.77 -12.46 9.83
N ALA A 38 3.45 -12.57 9.63
CA ALA A 38 2.51 -12.95 10.70
C ALA A 38 2.63 -12.14 12.01
N GLY A 39 3.15 -10.91 11.94
CA GLY A 39 3.37 -10.03 13.11
C GLY A 39 4.78 -10.10 13.69
N GLU A 40 5.57 -11.11 13.33
CA GLU A 40 6.95 -11.24 13.75
C GLU A 40 7.87 -10.39 12.89
N ARG A 41 8.76 -9.63 13.53
CA ARG A 41 9.69 -8.70 12.86
C ARG A 41 11.09 -9.29 12.87
N SER A 42 11.72 -9.38 11.70
CA SER A 42 13.10 -9.81 11.56
C SER A 42 13.89 -8.88 10.61
N PRO A 43 15.20 -8.70 10.81
CA PRO A 43 16.01 -7.88 9.92
C PRO A 43 16.09 -8.52 8.52
N LEU A 44 16.23 -7.67 7.50
CA LEU A 44 16.54 -8.09 6.13
C LEU A 44 17.99 -7.73 5.80
N SER A 45 18.71 -8.70 5.26
CA SER A 45 20.09 -8.57 4.79
C SER A 45 20.20 -8.77 3.28
N LYS A 46 21.33 -8.37 2.70
CA LYS A 46 21.65 -8.70 1.29
C LYS A 46 21.65 -10.22 1.13
N GLY A 47 21.01 -10.71 0.06
CA GLY A 47 20.90 -12.14 -0.23
C GLY A 47 19.61 -12.78 0.27
N ASP A 48 18.94 -12.17 1.26
CA ASP A 48 17.70 -12.72 1.82
C ASP A 48 16.62 -12.91 0.74
N HIS A 49 15.96 -14.06 0.81
CA HIS A 49 14.78 -14.35 0.00
C HIS A 49 13.57 -13.58 0.53
N LEU A 50 12.71 -13.20 -0.42
CA LEU A 50 11.43 -12.54 -0.19
C LEU A 50 10.30 -13.45 -0.64
N ALA A 51 9.18 -13.38 0.06
CA ALA A 51 8.04 -14.24 -0.15
C ALA A 51 6.71 -13.47 -0.19
N VAL A 52 5.65 -14.10 -0.71
CA VAL A 52 4.30 -13.50 -0.70
C VAL A 52 3.83 -13.34 0.76
N GLY A 53 3.33 -12.15 1.09
CA GLY A 53 2.91 -11.81 2.44
C GLY A 53 3.93 -10.98 3.21
N ASP A 54 5.19 -10.92 2.75
CA ASP A 54 6.22 -10.09 3.38
C ASP A 54 5.79 -8.62 3.39
N LYS A 55 5.85 -8.03 4.59
CA LYS A 55 5.79 -6.59 4.78
C LYS A 55 7.20 -6.08 5.08
N ILE A 56 7.76 -5.31 4.15
CA ILE A 56 9.09 -4.72 4.26
C ILE A 56 8.95 -3.32 4.84
N ILE A 57 9.67 -3.04 5.93
CA ILE A 57 9.66 -1.75 6.65
C ILE A 57 11.09 -1.20 6.72
N SER A 58 11.29 0.01 6.19
CA SER A 58 12.55 0.75 6.31
C SER A 58 12.45 1.87 7.33
N GLU A 59 13.47 1.98 8.18
CA GLU A 59 13.56 3.05 9.18
C GLU A 59 14.08 4.37 8.57
N LYS A 60 14.37 5.34 9.44
CA LYS A 60 15.08 6.57 9.04
C LYS A 60 16.40 6.24 8.34
N ALA A 61 16.80 7.08 7.39
CA ALA A 61 18.07 6.97 6.66
C ALA A 61 18.34 5.59 6.00
N SER A 62 17.29 4.79 5.79
CA SER A 62 17.41 3.42 5.31
C SER A 62 16.96 3.30 3.85
N VAL A 63 17.66 2.48 3.08
CA VAL A 63 17.36 2.20 1.67
C VAL A 63 17.55 0.71 1.42
N ILE A 64 16.59 0.08 0.75
CA ILE A 64 16.69 -1.31 0.30
C ILE A 64 16.44 -1.39 -1.21
N LYS A 65 17.21 -2.22 -1.89
CA LYS A 65 16.98 -2.63 -3.28
C LYS A 65 16.72 -4.13 -3.29
N PHE A 66 15.64 -4.54 -3.94
CA PHE A 66 15.31 -5.95 -4.12
C PHE A 66 14.83 -6.20 -5.55
N MET A 67 15.04 -7.43 -5.99
CA MET A 67 14.70 -7.89 -7.34
C MET A 67 13.79 -9.10 -7.23
N MET A 68 12.68 -9.04 -7.95
CA MET A 68 11.69 -10.10 -8.02
C MET A 68 12.08 -11.13 -9.09
N LYS A 69 11.47 -12.32 -9.04
CA LYS A 69 11.68 -13.43 -9.98
C LYS A 69 11.33 -13.08 -11.43
N ASP A 70 10.54 -12.02 -11.63
CA ASP A 70 10.16 -11.49 -12.94
C ASP A 70 11.05 -10.34 -13.47
N ASP A 71 12.22 -10.15 -12.85
CA ASP A 71 13.17 -9.06 -13.08
C ASP A 71 12.63 -7.65 -12.75
N THR A 72 11.50 -7.55 -12.05
CA THR A 72 11.07 -6.26 -11.48
C THR A 72 12.04 -5.85 -10.39
N ILE A 73 12.52 -4.61 -10.46
CA ILE A 73 13.43 -4.04 -9.47
C ILE A 73 12.67 -2.99 -8.67
N PHE A 74 12.77 -3.10 -7.35
CA PHE A 74 12.27 -2.10 -6.42
C PHE A 74 13.43 -1.50 -5.65
N GLN A 75 13.39 -0.18 -5.49
CA GLN A 75 14.19 0.54 -4.51
C GLN A 75 13.21 1.24 -3.57
N MET A 76 13.35 1.00 -2.28
CA MET A 76 12.48 1.57 -1.26
C MET A 76 13.31 2.46 -0.33
N GLY A 77 12.82 3.68 -0.11
CA GLY A 77 13.52 4.73 0.63
C GLY A 77 13.18 4.75 2.12
N PRO A 78 13.60 5.78 2.86
CA PRO A 78 13.35 5.89 4.29
C PRO A 78 11.86 5.94 4.65
N HIS A 79 11.51 5.50 5.86
CA HIS A 79 10.15 5.56 6.42
C HIS A 79 9.08 4.90 5.54
N SER A 80 9.46 3.82 4.86
CA SER A 80 8.57 3.15 3.91
C SER A 80 8.04 1.85 4.46
N GLU A 81 6.83 1.52 4.03
CA GLU A 81 6.21 0.22 4.27
C GLU A 81 5.64 -0.30 2.95
N PHE A 82 6.12 -1.46 2.53
CA PHE A 82 5.77 -2.09 1.26
C PHE A 82 5.42 -3.55 1.46
N VAL A 83 4.31 -4.00 0.88
CA VAL A 83 3.78 -5.36 1.06
C VAL A 83 3.77 -6.11 -0.26
N LEU A 84 4.35 -7.30 -0.26
CA LEU A 84 4.34 -8.24 -1.39
C LEU A 84 3.04 -9.05 -1.35
N LYS A 85 1.94 -8.49 -1.85
CA LYS A 85 0.60 -9.02 -1.57
C LYS A 85 0.25 -10.28 -2.38
N LYS A 86 0.66 -10.34 -3.64
CA LYS A 86 0.38 -11.47 -4.54
C LYS A 86 1.46 -11.57 -5.60
N PHE A 87 1.84 -12.79 -5.95
CA PHE A 87 2.80 -13.05 -7.02
C PHE A 87 2.56 -14.45 -7.62
N ASP A 88 1.76 -14.51 -8.68
CA ASP A 88 1.55 -15.73 -9.47
C ASP A 88 2.47 -15.66 -10.68
N PHE A 89 3.45 -16.56 -10.78
CA PHE A 89 4.48 -16.51 -11.80
C PHE A 89 4.53 -17.81 -12.60
N LYS A 90 4.30 -17.71 -13.92
CA LYS A 90 4.59 -18.80 -14.87
C LYS A 90 5.85 -18.48 -15.67
N THR A 91 5.89 -17.28 -16.25
CA THR A 91 7.05 -16.75 -16.96
C THR A 91 7.18 -15.25 -16.70
N LYS A 92 8.29 -14.65 -17.16
CA LYS A 92 8.46 -13.20 -17.08
C LYS A 92 7.38 -12.43 -17.85
N SER A 93 6.74 -12.98 -18.89
CA SER A 93 5.66 -12.28 -19.63
C SER A 93 4.26 -12.67 -19.15
N GLU A 94 4.13 -13.80 -18.46
CA GLU A 94 2.88 -14.38 -17.95
C GLU A 94 2.92 -14.51 -16.43
N ARG A 95 2.49 -13.43 -15.79
CA ARG A 95 2.52 -13.29 -14.33
C ARG A 95 1.45 -12.34 -13.85
N THR A 96 1.05 -12.48 -12.60
CA THR A 96 0.16 -11.54 -11.89
C THR A 96 0.81 -11.14 -10.58
N ALA A 97 0.98 -9.84 -10.37
CA ALA A 97 1.58 -9.35 -9.14
C ALA A 97 0.81 -8.16 -8.57
N ILE A 98 0.59 -8.18 -7.27
CA ILE A 98 -0.02 -7.07 -6.53
C ILE A 98 0.94 -6.69 -5.41
N TYR A 99 1.28 -5.42 -5.38
CA TYR A 99 2.11 -4.83 -4.34
C TYR A 99 1.37 -3.66 -3.69
N ASN A 100 1.57 -3.47 -2.39
CA ASN A 100 0.98 -2.32 -1.69
C ASN A 100 2.10 -1.42 -1.16
N LEU A 101 2.13 -0.18 -1.63
CA LEU A 101 2.93 0.89 -1.01
C LEU A 101 2.04 1.60 0.02
N VAL A 102 2.26 1.30 1.29
CA VAL A 102 1.45 1.80 2.41
C VAL A 102 1.84 3.24 2.75
N ARG A 103 3.16 3.50 2.80
CA ARG A 103 3.77 4.82 3.02
C ARG A 103 5.22 4.84 2.52
N GLY A 104 5.79 6.04 2.44
CA GLY A 104 7.19 6.29 2.14
C GLY A 104 7.47 6.47 0.65
N LYS A 105 8.65 6.04 0.20
CA LYS A 105 9.17 6.32 -1.15
C LYS A 105 9.53 5.02 -1.86
N LEU A 106 9.16 4.92 -3.12
CA LEU A 106 9.40 3.73 -3.95
C LEU A 106 9.81 4.15 -5.37
N ARG A 107 10.89 3.56 -5.87
CA ARG A 107 11.21 3.53 -7.30
C ARG A 107 11.02 2.10 -7.79
N SER A 108 10.26 1.96 -8.87
CA SER A 108 9.88 0.67 -9.43
C SER A 108 10.24 0.63 -10.89
N LEU A 109 10.96 -0.42 -11.30
CA LEU A 109 11.33 -0.66 -12.69
C LEU A 109 10.80 -2.03 -13.12
N PHE A 110 9.82 -2.00 -14.03
CA PHE A 110 9.23 -3.20 -14.63
C PHE A 110 9.85 -3.41 -16.02
N THR A 111 10.84 -4.29 -16.10
CA THR A 111 11.66 -4.53 -17.30
C THR A 111 10.91 -5.30 -18.39
N VAL A 112 10.13 -6.31 -18.00
CA VAL A 112 9.35 -7.14 -18.93
C VAL A 112 7.89 -6.69 -18.97
N LYS A 113 7.41 -6.32 -20.17
CA LYS A 113 6.01 -5.99 -20.42
C LYS A 113 5.13 -7.20 -20.10
N SER A 114 4.11 -7.02 -19.26
CA SER A 114 3.10 -8.04 -19.03
C SER A 114 2.10 -8.09 -20.20
N LYS A 115 1.70 -9.30 -20.62
CA LYS A 115 0.69 -9.51 -21.68
C LYS A 115 -0.66 -8.93 -21.26
N THR A 116 -1.10 -9.26 -20.04
CA THR A 116 -2.31 -8.76 -19.40
C THR A 116 -1.93 -7.67 -18.40
N ARG A 117 -2.76 -6.65 -18.14
CA ARG A 117 -2.47 -5.55 -17.17
C ARG A 117 -2.51 -6.04 -15.70
N SER A 118 -1.77 -7.09 -15.43
CA SER A 118 -1.79 -7.96 -14.25
C SER A 118 -0.80 -7.54 -13.17
N LEU A 119 0.05 -6.55 -13.46
CA LEU A 119 0.97 -5.94 -12.51
C LEU A 119 0.33 -4.70 -11.91
N LYS A 120 0.21 -4.68 -10.59
CA LYS A 120 -0.42 -3.58 -9.86
C LYS A 120 0.42 -3.13 -8.67
N ILE A 121 0.50 -1.81 -8.51
CA ILE A 121 0.89 -1.18 -7.24
C ILE A 121 -0.32 -0.44 -6.70
N ILE A 122 -0.68 -0.72 -5.46
CA ILE A 122 -1.81 -0.11 -4.76
C ILE A 122 -1.26 0.80 -3.66
N THR A 123 -1.85 1.98 -3.54
CA THR A 123 -1.57 2.98 -2.50
C THR A 123 -2.88 3.30 -1.77
N PRO A 124 -2.85 4.02 -0.64
CA PRO A 124 -4.07 4.38 0.08
C PRO A 124 -5.08 5.19 -0.76
N THR A 125 -4.62 5.88 -1.82
CA THR A 125 -5.43 6.82 -2.60
C THR A 125 -5.58 6.43 -4.08
N ALA A 126 -4.78 5.49 -4.60
CA ALA A 126 -4.83 5.09 -6.01
C ALA A 126 -4.27 3.68 -6.26
N SER A 127 -4.69 3.06 -7.36
CA SER A 127 -4.10 1.83 -7.91
C SER A 127 -3.55 2.07 -9.30
N MET A 128 -2.35 1.55 -9.55
CA MET A 128 -1.65 1.60 -10.83
C MET A 128 -1.76 0.26 -11.54
N ALA A 129 -2.11 0.25 -12.83
CA ALA A 129 -1.98 -0.90 -13.70
C ALA A 129 -0.83 -0.68 -14.69
N ILE A 130 0.14 -1.59 -14.68
CA ILE A 130 1.50 -1.33 -15.16
C ILE A 130 1.81 -2.15 -16.40
N ARG A 131 2.45 -1.52 -17.41
CA ARG A 131 2.91 -2.19 -18.64
C ARG A 131 4.28 -1.66 -19.09
N GLY A 132 5.35 -2.28 -18.57
CA GLY A 132 6.74 -2.00 -18.97
C GLY A 132 7.13 -0.55 -18.66
N THR A 133 7.29 -0.25 -17.37
CA THR A 133 7.22 1.11 -16.85
C THR A 133 8.27 1.35 -15.79
N GLU A 134 8.87 2.53 -15.78
CA GLU A 134 9.63 3.03 -14.65
C GLU A 134 8.86 4.14 -13.93
N ILE A 135 8.67 3.97 -12.62
CA ILE A 135 7.76 4.78 -11.81
C ILE A 135 8.48 5.22 -10.54
N LEU A 136 8.29 6.48 -10.15
CA LEU A 136 8.58 6.96 -8.81
C LEU A 136 7.26 7.20 -8.08
N SER A 137 7.16 6.75 -6.84
CA SER A 137 5.96 6.88 -6.03
C SER A 137 6.30 7.29 -4.61
N ASP A 138 5.62 8.33 -4.12
CA ASP A 138 5.70 8.76 -2.73
C ASP A 138 4.30 8.71 -2.11
N VAL A 139 4.19 8.12 -0.92
CA VAL A 139 2.97 8.13 -0.10
C VAL A 139 3.31 8.74 1.25
N PHE A 140 2.64 9.84 1.58
CA PHE A 140 2.90 10.58 2.80
C PHE A 140 1.59 11.06 3.42
N LYS A 141 1.65 11.44 4.68
CA LYS A 141 0.52 11.98 5.42
C LYS A 141 0.92 13.31 6.02
N HIS A 142 0.08 14.32 5.80
CA HIS A 142 0.27 15.64 6.36
C HIS A 142 -1.09 16.19 6.82
N GLN A 143 -1.18 16.63 8.08
CA GLN A 143 -2.40 17.22 8.66
C GLN A 143 -3.63 16.31 8.48
N GLY A 144 -3.45 14.99 8.65
CA GLY A 144 -4.56 14.04 8.51
C GLY A 144 -4.86 13.60 7.07
N ILE A 145 -4.32 14.28 6.06
CA ILE A 145 -4.52 13.99 4.64
C ILE A 145 -3.43 13.04 4.15
N VAL A 146 -3.82 11.89 3.61
CA VAL A 146 -2.89 10.95 2.96
C VAL A 146 -2.80 11.32 1.50
N THR A 147 -1.58 11.54 0.99
CA THR A 147 -1.33 11.91 -0.40
C THR A 147 -0.39 10.91 -1.06
N THR A 148 -0.72 10.55 -2.29
CA THR A 148 0.13 9.76 -3.17
C THR A 148 0.55 10.61 -4.36
N ASN A 149 1.87 10.72 -4.59
CA ASN A 149 2.45 11.22 -5.83
C ASN A 149 2.95 10.04 -6.67
N ILE A 150 2.67 10.05 -7.97
CA ILE A 150 3.10 9.03 -8.93
C ILE A 150 3.71 9.74 -10.14
N ALA A 151 5.01 9.63 -10.30
CA ALA A 151 5.77 10.19 -11.41
C ALA A 151 6.13 9.09 -12.40
N LEU A 152 5.81 9.30 -13.68
CA LEU A 152 6.10 8.34 -14.74
C LEU A 152 7.39 8.73 -15.47
N LEU A 153 8.37 7.83 -15.51
CA LEU A 153 9.66 8.07 -16.19
C LEU A 153 9.72 7.47 -17.59
N SER A 154 9.10 6.30 -17.80
CA SER A 154 9.07 5.60 -19.09
C SER A 154 7.89 4.64 -19.17
N GLY A 155 7.48 4.29 -20.39
CA GLY A 155 6.40 3.31 -20.63
C GLY A 155 5.00 3.92 -20.61
N LYS A 156 4.00 3.08 -20.29
CA LYS A 156 2.59 3.47 -20.17
C LYS A 156 2.07 3.11 -18.78
N LEU A 157 1.28 3.99 -18.18
CA LEU A 157 0.71 3.78 -16.86
C LEU A 157 -0.76 4.17 -16.86
N GLU A 158 -1.59 3.25 -16.38
CA GLU A 158 -2.99 3.53 -16.10
C GLU A 158 -3.17 3.66 -14.59
N ILE A 159 -3.82 4.74 -14.16
CA ILE A 159 -4.09 5.02 -12.74
C ILE A 159 -5.59 5.11 -12.52
N GLN A 160 -6.05 4.42 -11.49
CA GLN A 160 -7.40 4.52 -10.97
C GLN A 160 -7.34 5.09 -9.56
N SER A 161 -8.05 6.19 -9.34
CA SER A 161 -8.17 6.79 -8.00
C SER A 161 -9.10 5.94 -7.12
N ARG A 162 -8.81 5.90 -5.81
CA ARG A 162 -9.65 5.18 -4.85
C ARG A 162 -11.06 5.76 -4.81
N GLY A 163 -12.05 4.87 -4.94
CA GLY A 163 -13.47 5.23 -4.98
C GLY A 163 -13.96 5.69 -6.37
N SER A 164 -13.07 5.85 -7.35
CA SER A 164 -13.44 6.21 -8.71
C SER A 164 -13.42 5.00 -9.64
N LYS A 165 -14.39 4.91 -10.55
CA LYS A 165 -14.35 3.95 -11.67
C LYS A 165 -13.52 4.46 -12.86
N LYS A 166 -13.19 5.75 -12.88
CA LYS A 166 -12.42 6.37 -13.98
C LYS A 166 -10.96 5.93 -13.92
N ARG A 167 -10.46 5.50 -15.07
CA ARG A 167 -9.06 5.18 -15.32
C ARG A 167 -8.44 6.31 -16.13
N ILE A 168 -7.24 6.73 -15.76
CA ILE A 168 -6.52 7.81 -16.41
C ILE A 168 -5.18 7.27 -16.91
N MET A 169 -4.86 7.55 -18.17
CA MET A 169 -3.55 7.27 -18.73
C MET A 169 -2.60 8.42 -18.41
N ILE A 170 -1.41 8.09 -17.92
CA ILE A 170 -0.33 9.04 -17.67
C ILE A 170 0.78 8.81 -18.69
N ASN A 171 1.38 9.90 -19.16
CA ASN A 171 2.52 9.89 -20.07
C ASN A 171 3.83 10.17 -19.32
N PRO A 172 4.98 9.67 -19.80
CA PRO A 172 6.28 9.99 -19.22
C PRO A 172 6.50 11.50 -19.06
N GLY A 173 7.12 11.88 -17.94
CA GLY A 173 7.34 13.29 -17.58
C GLY A 173 6.15 13.96 -16.90
N PHE A 174 5.09 13.23 -16.55
CA PHE A 174 3.98 13.75 -15.75
C PHE A 174 3.98 13.15 -14.34
N VAL A 175 3.42 13.92 -13.41
CA VAL A 175 3.15 13.52 -12.03
C VAL A 175 1.66 13.54 -11.80
N TYR A 176 1.11 12.40 -11.39
CA TYR A 176 -0.23 12.27 -10.84
C TYR A 176 -0.16 12.45 -9.32
N GLN A 177 -1.05 13.27 -8.77
CA GLN A 177 -1.24 13.41 -7.34
C GLN A 177 -2.68 13.06 -6.98
N SER A 178 -2.85 12.34 -5.87
CA SER A 178 -4.16 12.11 -5.27
C SER A 178 -4.10 12.15 -3.76
N SER A 179 -5.12 12.75 -3.14
CA SER A 179 -5.19 12.90 -1.69
C SER A 179 -6.49 12.32 -1.13
N LEU A 180 -6.45 11.73 0.06
CA LEU A 180 -7.58 11.17 0.78
C LEU A 180 -7.64 11.77 2.19
N ASN A 181 -8.78 12.37 2.52
CA ASN A 181 -9.06 12.87 3.86
C ASN A 181 -9.91 11.84 4.63
N LYS A 182 -9.46 11.40 5.81
CA LYS A 182 -10.17 10.41 6.65
C LYS A 182 -11.58 10.87 7.06
N ILE A 183 -11.86 12.17 7.08
CA ILE A 183 -13.15 12.74 7.49
C ILE A 183 -14.24 12.52 6.43
N LYS A 184 -13.88 12.47 5.13
CA LYS A 184 -14.81 12.26 3.99
C LYS A 184 -14.57 10.88 3.36
N SER A 185 -14.77 9.83 4.15
CA SER A 185 -14.10 8.51 4.07
C SER A 185 -14.35 7.57 2.87
N HIS A 186 -14.79 8.04 1.69
CA HIS A 186 -15.18 7.13 0.59
C HIS A 186 -14.45 7.32 -0.76
N SER A 187 -13.83 8.47 -1.02
CA SER A 187 -13.14 8.72 -2.30
C SER A 187 -11.94 9.65 -2.13
N ALA A 188 -10.97 9.58 -3.04
CA ALA A 188 -9.92 10.60 -3.10
C ALA A 188 -10.55 11.99 -3.26
N HIS A 189 -10.12 12.93 -2.43
CA HIS A 189 -10.68 14.28 -2.30
C HIS A 189 -10.19 15.22 -3.39
N LYS A 190 -8.94 15.06 -3.84
CA LYS A 190 -8.31 15.89 -4.87
C LYS A 190 -7.46 15.00 -5.76
N ILE A 191 -7.54 15.20 -7.07
CA ILE A 191 -6.68 14.57 -8.07
C ILE A 191 -6.12 15.69 -8.94
N SER A 192 -4.80 15.71 -9.16
CA SER A 192 -4.16 16.57 -10.15
C SER A 192 -3.16 15.79 -10.99
N ILE A 193 -2.92 16.27 -12.21
CA ILE A 193 -1.91 15.73 -13.12
C ILE A 193 -1.15 16.92 -13.68
N GLU A 194 0.15 16.96 -13.45
CA GLU A 194 1.00 18.09 -13.82
C GLU A 194 2.26 17.60 -14.52
N ARG A 195 2.82 18.42 -15.40
CA ARG A 195 4.11 18.13 -16.01
C ARG A 195 5.20 18.25 -14.93
N MET A 196 6.07 17.25 -14.87
CA MET A 196 7.23 17.24 -13.98
C MET A 196 8.20 18.34 -14.37
N ASN A 197 8.82 18.98 -13.38
CA ASN A 197 9.94 19.88 -13.61
C ASN A 197 11.02 19.18 -14.46
N LYS A 198 11.49 19.84 -15.53
CA LYS A 198 12.42 19.25 -16.50
C LYS A 198 13.74 18.77 -15.86
N ARG A 199 14.29 19.53 -14.90
CA ARG A 199 15.52 19.17 -14.18
C ARG A 199 15.29 17.95 -13.29
N VAL A 200 14.15 17.89 -12.59
CA VAL A 200 13.76 16.72 -11.79
C VAL A 200 13.63 15.48 -12.68
N PHE A 201 12.98 15.61 -13.84
CA PHE A 201 12.84 14.50 -14.78
C PHE A 201 14.19 14.02 -15.33
N HIS A 202 15.08 14.95 -15.71
CA HIS A 202 16.41 14.63 -16.18
C HIS A 202 17.24 13.90 -15.12
N MET A 203 17.25 14.40 -13.88
CA MET A 203 17.90 13.74 -12.74
C MET A 203 17.34 12.34 -12.51
N ALA A 204 16.01 12.19 -12.54
CA ALA A 204 15.35 10.91 -12.33
C ALA A 204 15.78 9.84 -13.33
N LYS A 205 15.98 10.21 -14.60
CA LYS A 205 16.40 9.25 -15.63
C LYS A 205 17.88 8.90 -15.58
N ASN A 206 18.74 9.83 -15.19
CA ASN A 206 20.17 9.72 -15.42
C ASN A 206 20.99 9.50 -14.15
N SER A 207 20.46 9.83 -12.97
CA SER A 207 21.21 9.73 -11.74
C SER A 207 21.13 8.36 -11.09
N GLN A 208 22.27 7.92 -10.55
CA GLN A 208 22.37 6.75 -9.67
C GLN A 208 22.87 7.11 -8.26
N LYS A 209 22.96 8.42 -7.94
CA LYS A 209 23.39 8.86 -6.61
C LYS A 209 22.31 8.54 -5.58
N LYS A 210 22.73 8.19 -4.36
CA LYS A 210 21.83 7.75 -3.27
C LYS A 210 20.81 8.81 -2.87
N ASP A 211 21.18 10.09 -2.95
CA ASP A 211 20.34 11.27 -2.68
C ASP A 211 19.50 11.71 -3.89
N GLU A 212 19.51 10.94 -4.98
CA GLU A 212 18.78 11.24 -6.23
C GLU A 212 17.98 10.01 -6.72
N LEU A 213 17.62 9.12 -5.80
CA LEU A 213 16.88 7.89 -6.12
C LEU A 213 15.36 8.09 -6.15
N PHE A 214 14.84 8.98 -5.29
CA PHE A 214 13.40 9.14 -5.06
C PHE A 214 12.89 10.52 -5.47
N LEU A 215 11.62 10.60 -5.85
CA LEU A 215 10.99 11.83 -6.37
C LEU A 215 11.16 13.01 -5.43
N HIS A 216 10.87 12.83 -4.14
CA HIS A 216 11.08 13.84 -3.12
C HIS A 216 12.53 14.37 -3.07
N ASP A 217 13.53 13.50 -3.20
CA ASP A 217 14.93 13.91 -3.01
C ASP A 217 15.39 14.79 -4.16
N MET A 218 15.02 14.41 -5.39
CA MET A 218 15.32 15.21 -6.58
C MET A 218 14.56 16.54 -6.60
N ARG A 219 13.28 16.54 -6.19
CA ARG A 219 12.52 17.80 -6.04
C ARG A 219 13.22 18.74 -5.05
N LYS A 220 13.57 18.25 -3.88
CA LYS A 220 14.27 19.02 -2.83
C LYS A 220 15.60 19.60 -3.33
N LYS A 221 16.33 18.85 -4.16
CA LYS A 221 17.63 19.27 -4.72
C LYS A 221 17.49 20.31 -5.83
N VAL A 222 16.45 20.19 -6.67
CA VAL A 222 16.18 21.17 -7.74
C VAL A 222 15.64 22.47 -7.18
N ASP A 223 14.65 22.40 -6.30
CA ASP A 223 14.04 23.56 -5.64
C ASP A 223 13.31 23.12 -4.37
N LYS A 224 13.73 23.65 -3.22
CA LYS A 224 13.12 23.35 -1.91
C LYS A 224 11.62 23.68 -1.86
N LYS A 225 11.14 24.65 -2.63
CA LYS A 225 9.72 25.01 -2.71
C LYS A 225 8.87 23.85 -3.24
N LEU A 226 9.43 22.96 -4.07
CA LEU A 226 8.73 21.79 -4.62
C LEU A 226 8.41 20.70 -3.58
N VAL A 227 8.94 20.83 -2.36
CA VAL A 227 8.72 19.87 -1.27
C VAL A 227 8.23 20.53 0.02
N GLU A 228 7.94 21.84 0.00
CA GLU A 228 7.56 22.59 1.20
C GLU A 228 6.32 22.00 1.88
N ASP A 229 5.35 21.57 1.08
CA ASP A 229 4.10 20.92 1.54
C ASP A 229 4.22 19.41 1.74
N ILE A 230 5.38 18.80 1.46
CA ILE A 230 5.58 17.36 1.54
C ILE A 230 6.23 17.00 2.87
N LYS A 231 5.40 16.57 3.83
CA LYS A 231 5.88 16.04 5.11
C LYS A 231 5.52 14.56 5.24
N PHE A 232 6.53 13.73 5.49
CA PHE A 232 6.33 12.32 5.81
C PHE A 232 6.08 12.23 7.32
N GLU A 233 4.82 12.27 7.76
CA GLU A 233 4.50 11.92 9.15
C GLU A 233 5.01 10.50 9.43
N ILE A 234 5.97 10.39 10.34
CA ILE A 234 6.40 9.12 10.88
C ILE A 234 5.26 8.69 11.80
N LEU A 235 4.49 7.67 11.39
CA LEU A 235 3.78 6.86 12.37
C LEU A 235 4.86 6.22 13.24
N GLU A 236 5.19 6.86 14.37
CA GLU A 236 5.94 6.20 15.42
C GLU A 236 5.15 4.94 15.77
N SER A 237 5.75 3.79 15.49
CA SER A 237 5.23 2.55 16.03
C SER A 237 5.23 2.70 17.54
N ARG A 238 4.06 2.65 18.19
CA ARG A 238 3.93 2.52 19.65
C ARG A 238 4.43 1.14 20.12
N ILE A 239 5.66 0.80 19.77
CA ILE A 239 6.35 -0.36 20.31
C ILE A 239 7.58 0.23 20.98
N LYS A 240 7.47 0.48 22.29
CA LYS A 240 8.63 0.80 23.11
C LYS A 240 9.64 -0.33 22.87
N PRO A 241 10.89 -0.04 22.50
CA PRO A 241 11.90 -1.09 22.48
C PRO A 241 11.95 -1.72 23.87
N LEU A 242 11.88 -3.05 23.95
CA LEU A 242 12.24 -3.73 25.19
C LEU A 242 13.67 -3.31 25.49
N ARG A 243 13.85 -2.50 26.55
CA ARG A 243 15.18 -2.24 27.10
C ARG A 243 15.63 -3.58 27.67
N ILE A 244 16.51 -4.27 26.97
CA ILE A 244 17.29 -5.36 27.56
C ILE A 244 18.43 -4.67 28.31
N PRO A 245 18.44 -4.67 29.65
CA PRO A 245 19.55 -4.08 30.39
C PRO A 245 20.81 -4.91 30.11
N ALA A 246 21.84 -4.24 29.63
CA ALA A 246 23.19 -4.80 29.59
C ALA A 246 23.74 -4.79 31.02
N ASN A 247 23.46 -5.84 31.80
CA ASN A 247 24.31 -6.21 32.92
C ASN A 247 24.08 -7.68 33.26
N GLY A 248 25.14 -8.47 33.11
CA GLY A 248 25.17 -9.83 33.61
C GLY A 248 25.04 -9.82 35.13
N ARG A 249 23.99 -10.47 35.64
CA ARG A 249 23.94 -10.97 37.02
C ARG A 249 23.34 -12.37 37.00
N ARG A 250 23.93 -13.19 37.87
CA ARG A 250 23.78 -14.64 38.01
C ARG A 250 22.33 -15.03 38.26
N ASN A 251 21.99 -16.24 37.86
CA ASN A 251 20.74 -16.91 38.18
C ASN A 251 20.50 -16.90 39.69
N GLU A 252 19.60 -16.04 40.15
CA GLU A 252 18.75 -16.21 41.34
C GLU A 252 17.75 -15.04 41.33
N ASP A 253 16.50 -15.33 41.71
CA ASP A 253 15.34 -14.44 41.76
C ASP A 253 14.62 -14.12 40.44
N ILE A 254 13.82 -15.07 39.95
CA ILE A 254 12.65 -14.76 39.09
C ILE A 254 11.51 -14.30 40.03
N PRO A 255 11.08 -13.02 40.00
CA PRO A 255 9.93 -12.59 40.79
C PRO A 255 8.67 -13.25 40.22
N LYS A 256 7.92 -13.96 41.07
CA LYS A 256 6.60 -14.48 40.71
C LYS A 256 5.71 -13.30 40.26
N PRO A 257 4.95 -13.44 39.17
CA PRO A 257 4.19 -12.33 38.60
C PRO A 257 3.13 -11.82 39.60
N ASP A 258 3.21 -10.53 39.92
CA ASP A 258 2.30 -9.81 40.81
C ASP A 258 0.84 -9.98 40.35
N ARG A 259 0.00 -10.58 41.21
CA ARG A 259 -1.44 -10.81 40.98
C ARG A 259 -2.16 -9.51 40.59
N ASN A 260 -1.72 -8.34 41.08
CA ASN A 260 -2.34 -7.06 40.76
C ASN A 260 -2.14 -6.63 39.29
N SER A 261 -1.07 -7.07 38.63
CA SER A 261 -0.79 -6.74 37.22
C SER A 261 -1.74 -7.47 36.25
N LYS A 262 -2.05 -8.74 36.53
CA LYS A 262 -3.01 -9.53 35.75
C LYS A 262 -4.43 -8.97 35.87
N GLU A 263 -4.85 -8.58 37.07
CA GLU A 263 -6.19 -8.02 37.27
C GLU A 263 -6.37 -6.65 36.60
N ARG A 264 -5.35 -5.78 36.64
CA ARG A 264 -5.41 -4.48 35.94
C ARG A 264 -5.55 -4.68 34.43
N ASN A 265 -4.76 -5.59 33.84
CA ASN A 265 -4.85 -5.90 32.42
C ASN A 265 -6.22 -6.50 32.03
N ILE A 266 -6.79 -7.39 32.86
CA ILE A 266 -8.13 -7.97 32.61
C ILE A 266 -9.22 -6.90 32.69
N ARG A 267 -9.15 -5.98 33.65
CA ARG A 267 -10.11 -4.86 33.78
C ARG A 267 -10.04 -3.93 32.58
N GLU A 268 -8.84 -3.63 32.10
CA GLU A 268 -8.64 -2.78 30.92
C GLU A 268 -9.14 -3.45 29.63
N ILE A 269 -8.87 -4.75 29.44
CA ILE A 269 -9.41 -5.53 28.32
C ILE A 269 -10.94 -5.57 28.34
N ARG A 270 -11.56 -5.73 29.52
CA ARG A 270 -13.03 -5.69 29.66
C ARG A 270 -13.60 -4.31 29.34
N ARG A 271 -12.95 -3.22 29.77
CA ARG A 271 -13.34 -1.84 29.41
C ARG A 271 -13.27 -1.61 27.90
N MET A 272 -12.19 -2.05 27.26
CA MET A 272 -12.03 -1.91 25.81
C MET A 272 -13.09 -2.71 25.03
N LYS A 273 -13.42 -3.94 25.46
CA LYS A 273 -14.49 -4.74 24.85
C LYS A 273 -15.86 -4.05 24.96
N ARG A 274 -16.22 -3.54 26.14
CA ARG A 274 -17.48 -2.79 26.33
C ARG A 274 -17.55 -1.54 25.45
N GLN A 275 -16.43 -0.82 25.32
CA GLN A 275 -16.39 0.38 24.48
C GLN A 275 -16.53 0.05 22.99
N GLN A 276 -15.91 -1.05 22.52
CA GLN A 276 -16.10 -1.53 21.14
C GLN A 276 -17.55 -1.96 20.88
N GLU A 277 -18.21 -2.57 21.85
CA GLU A 277 -19.61 -3.00 21.75
C GLU A 277 -20.57 -1.80 21.66
N ILE A 278 -20.36 -0.77 22.48
CA ILE A 278 -21.12 0.50 22.40
C ILE A 278 -20.95 1.13 21.01
N ILE A 279 -19.72 1.21 20.49
CA ILE A 279 -19.44 1.77 19.16
C ILE A 279 -20.13 0.93 18.07
N ARG A 280 -20.09 -0.40 18.19
CA ARG A 280 -20.74 -1.29 17.22
C ARG A 280 -22.26 -1.07 17.20
N ASN A 281 -22.88 -0.97 18.38
CA ASN A 281 -24.32 -0.74 18.50
C ASN A 281 -24.73 0.63 17.94
N ASP A 282 -23.94 1.68 18.16
CA ASP A 282 -24.19 3.02 17.58
C ASP A 282 -24.09 3.00 16.03
N ILE A 283 -23.13 2.26 15.48
CA ILE A 283 -22.99 2.07 14.03
C ILE A 283 -24.18 1.31 13.45
N GLU A 284 -24.64 0.24 14.11
CA GLU A 284 -25.81 -0.53 13.66
C GLU A 284 -27.09 0.31 13.74
N GLN A 285 -27.30 1.08 14.80
CA GLN A 285 -28.45 2.00 14.92
C GLN A 285 -28.46 3.06 13.80
N LYS A 286 -27.29 3.65 13.50
CA LYS A 286 -27.14 4.62 12.40
C LYS A 286 -27.41 3.99 11.04
N ARG A 287 -27.01 2.73 10.83
CA ARG A 287 -27.32 1.98 9.60
C ARG A 287 -28.82 1.71 9.47
N SER A 288 -29.47 1.27 10.54
CA SER A 288 -30.92 1.01 10.54
C SER A 288 -31.73 2.27 10.25
N LYS A 289 -31.41 3.40 10.92
CA LYS A 289 -32.05 4.71 10.65
C LYS A 289 -31.86 5.17 9.20
N LYS A 290 -30.66 4.94 8.63
CA LYS A 290 -30.38 5.27 7.23
C LYS A 290 -31.19 4.42 6.25
N ILE A 291 -31.35 3.13 6.52
CA ILE A 291 -32.16 2.23 5.69
C ILE A 291 -33.64 2.63 5.75
N GLU A 292 -34.14 2.99 6.93
CA GLU A 292 -35.50 3.47 7.15
C GLU A 292 -35.76 4.79 6.40
N PHE A 293 -34.82 5.74 6.48
CA PHE A 293 -34.87 6.99 5.72
C PHE A 293 -34.92 6.78 4.20
N ILE A 294 -34.17 5.79 3.68
CA ILE A 294 -34.20 5.45 2.25
C ILE A 294 -35.54 4.82 1.85
N LYS A 295 -36.12 3.96 2.71
CA LYS A 295 -37.45 3.36 2.44
C LYS A 295 -38.55 4.41 2.39
N GLN A 296 -38.56 5.38 3.31
CA GLN A 296 -39.57 6.45 3.34
C GLN A 296 -39.53 7.33 2.08
N ARG A 297 -38.35 7.55 1.49
CA ARG A 297 -38.18 8.38 0.30
C ARG A 297 -38.62 7.71 -1.01
N ASN A 298 -38.69 6.38 -1.04
CA ASN A 298 -39.10 5.61 -2.23
C ASN A 298 -40.62 5.34 -2.30
N ILE A 299 -41.43 5.90 -1.39
CA ILE A 299 -42.90 5.68 -1.35
C ILE A 299 -43.67 6.77 -2.13
N GLN A 300 -43.04 7.87 -2.55
CA GLN A 300 -43.71 8.86 -3.40
C GLN A 300 -43.41 8.62 -4.88
N PRO A 301 -44.41 8.23 -5.70
CA PRO A 301 -44.23 8.19 -7.15
C PRO A 301 -44.02 9.61 -7.70
N PRO A 302 -43.19 9.77 -8.74
CA PRO A 302 -42.96 11.08 -9.34
C PRO A 302 -44.25 11.66 -9.94
N PRO A 303 -44.45 12.99 -9.89
CA PRO A 303 -45.61 13.62 -10.53
C PRO A 303 -45.58 13.36 -12.04
N LYS A 304 -46.73 12.97 -12.61
CA LYS A 304 -46.88 12.74 -14.05
C LYS A 304 -46.67 14.04 -14.82
N THR A 305 -45.63 14.10 -15.65
CA THR A 305 -45.41 15.20 -16.58
C THR A 305 -46.39 15.10 -17.75
N ILE A 306 -47.32 16.05 -17.87
CA ILE A 306 -48.22 16.18 -19.02
C ILE A 306 -47.46 16.90 -20.13
N ILE A 307 -47.13 16.18 -21.22
CA ILE A 307 -46.54 16.77 -22.42
C ILE A 307 -47.69 17.17 -23.35
N LYS A 308 -47.88 18.48 -23.61
CA LYS A 308 -48.77 18.96 -24.67
C LYS A 308 -48.08 18.80 -26.03
N PRO A 309 -48.77 18.33 -27.09
CA PRO A 309 -48.20 18.23 -28.42
C PRO A 309 -48.06 19.61 -29.08
N THR A 310 -46.88 19.90 -29.62
CA THR A 310 -46.58 21.09 -30.42
C THR A 310 -46.90 20.80 -31.89
N THR A 311 -47.88 21.48 -32.45
CA THR A 311 -48.21 21.48 -33.88
C THR A 311 -47.24 22.38 -34.65
N ALA A 312 -46.54 21.82 -35.64
CA ALA A 312 -45.76 22.59 -36.62
C ALA A 312 -46.64 23.01 -37.80
N PRO A 313 -46.55 24.26 -38.30
CA PRO A 313 -47.30 24.69 -39.48
C PRO A 313 -46.58 24.30 -40.78
N ILE A 314 -47.37 23.76 -41.72
CA ILE A 314 -47.02 23.49 -43.12
C ILE A 314 -47.31 24.78 -43.89
N SER A 315 -46.33 25.32 -44.61
CA SER A 315 -46.56 26.32 -45.67
C SER A 315 -45.75 25.89 -46.89
N GLY A 316 -46.47 25.47 -47.93
CA GLY A 316 -45.94 25.36 -49.28
C GLY A 316 -46.35 26.59 -50.08
N THR A 317 -45.55 26.94 -51.10
CA THR A 317 -45.97 27.08 -52.50
C THR A 317 -44.78 27.55 -53.34
N VAL A 318 -44.49 26.80 -54.40
CA VAL A 318 -43.73 27.22 -55.58
C VAL A 318 -44.75 27.59 -56.66
N PRO A 319 -44.55 28.66 -57.44
CA PRO A 319 -45.12 28.74 -58.78
C PRO A 319 -44.04 28.76 -59.87
N ASN A 320 -44.30 27.98 -60.92
CA ASN A 320 -43.70 28.07 -62.24
C ASN A 320 -43.91 29.45 -62.86
N GLN A 321 -42.85 30.04 -63.41
CA GLN A 321 -42.67 30.39 -64.84
C GLN A 321 -41.22 30.83 -65.06
#